data_AF-A0A3C1G9Y3-F1
#
_entry.id   AF-A0A3C1G9Y3-F1
#
_cell.length_a   1.000
_cell.length_b   1.000
_cell.length_c   1.000
_cell.angle_alpha   90.00
_cell.angle_beta   90.00
_cell.angle_gamma   90.00
#
_symmetry.space_group_name_H-M   'P 1'
#
loop_
_entity.id
_entity.type
_entity.pdbx_description
1 polymer ?
#
loop_
_entity_poly.entity_id
_entity_poly.type
_entity_poly.pdbx_seq_one_letter_code
_entity_poly.pdbx_strand_id
1 'polypeptide(L)'
;MLAAAAEPGPEPTGREAWLRDIASWRAKWEEFVRPGGESDAVPIHPQRVIQALRAVAPDDAIILPDSGVHHNWVVQFWKARRPQTVLNTWGFSAMGFGVAGVLGAKLA
;
A
#
# COMPACT_ATOMS: atom_id res chain seq x y z
N MET A 1 3.45 -24.89 -42.12
CA MET A 1 2.51 -23.76 -42.21
C MET A 1 2.75 -22.90 -40.97
N LEU A 2 3.65 -21.92 -41.07
CA LEU A 2 4.00 -21.04 -39.95
C LEU A 2 2.89 -19.98 -39.84
N ALA A 3 2.20 -19.94 -38.70
CA ALA A 3 1.22 -18.90 -38.40
C ALA A 3 1.96 -17.55 -38.34
N ALA A 4 1.57 -16.62 -39.20
CA ALA A 4 2.03 -15.23 -39.15
C ALA A 4 1.64 -14.65 -37.78
N ALA A 5 2.65 -14.24 -37.00
CA ALA A 5 2.41 -13.44 -35.81
C ALA A 5 1.70 -12.16 -36.25
N ALA A 6 0.52 -11.90 -35.70
CA ALA A 6 -0.23 -10.70 -36.00
C ALA A 6 0.63 -9.46 -35.68
N GLU A 7 0.69 -8.52 -36.63
CA GLU A 7 1.38 -7.24 -36.46
C GLU A 7 0.89 -6.55 -35.18
N PRO A 8 1.79 -5.99 -34.35
CA PRO A 8 1.39 -5.25 -33.18
C PRO A 8 0.50 -4.08 -33.59
N GLY A 9 -0.68 -3.98 -32.96
CA GLY A 9 -1.62 -2.90 -33.19
C GLY A 9 -1.01 -1.51 -32.94
N PRO A 10 -1.63 -0.44 -33.45
CA PRO A 10 -1.10 0.92 -33.31
C PRO A 10 -0.89 1.27 -31.84
N GLU A 11 0.22 1.94 -31.52
CA GLU A 11 0.51 2.39 -30.15
C GLU A 11 -0.63 3.23 -29.61
N PRO A 12 -1.28 2.82 -28.49
CA PRO A 12 -2.27 3.64 -27.81
C PRO A 12 -1.74 5.04 -27.55
N THR A 13 -2.56 6.05 -27.89
CA THR A 13 -2.25 7.47 -27.70
C THR A 13 -3.20 8.09 -26.66
N GLY A 14 -2.85 9.25 -26.12
CA GLY A 14 -3.71 9.97 -25.17
C GLY A 14 -3.90 9.22 -23.84
N ARG A 15 -5.15 9.14 -23.36
CA ARG A 15 -5.50 8.56 -22.04
C ARG A 15 -5.07 7.10 -21.91
N GLU A 16 -5.17 6.32 -22.97
CA GLU A 16 -4.83 4.90 -22.95
C GLU A 16 -3.32 4.69 -22.81
N ALA A 17 -2.51 5.49 -23.50
CA ALA A 17 -1.06 5.54 -23.32
C ALA A 17 -0.69 5.82 -21.85
N TRP A 18 -1.27 6.87 -21.28
CA TRP A 18 -1.00 7.30 -19.91
C TRP A 18 -1.39 6.26 -18.86
N LEU A 19 -2.54 5.58 -19.04
CA LEU A 19 -2.94 4.49 -18.15
C LEU A 19 -2.01 3.27 -18.25
N ARG A 20 -1.46 2.97 -19.43
CA ARG A 20 -0.43 1.94 -19.60
C ARG A 20 0.84 2.30 -18.85
N ASP A 21 1.27 3.56 -18.89
CA ASP A 21 2.44 4.03 -18.14
C ASP A 21 2.22 3.89 -16.63
N ILE A 22 1.05 4.30 -16.12
CA ILE A 22 0.70 4.12 -14.70
C ILE A 22 0.70 2.64 -14.30
N ALA A 23 0.13 1.77 -15.13
CA ALA A 23 0.11 0.34 -14.88
C ALA A 23 1.54 -0.23 -14.83
N SER A 24 2.40 0.21 -15.75
CA SER A 24 3.84 -0.15 -15.79
C SER A 24 4.56 0.30 -14.52
N TRP A 25 4.35 1.53 -14.06
CA TRP A 25 4.97 2.04 -12.83
C TRP A 25 4.49 1.30 -11.58
N ARG A 26 3.19 0.96 -11.52
CA ARG A 26 2.64 0.15 -10.42
C ARG A 26 3.25 -1.25 -10.39
N ALA A 27 3.34 -1.91 -11.54
CA ALA A 27 3.95 -3.24 -11.64
C ALA A 27 5.43 -3.23 -11.22
N LYS A 28 6.21 -2.24 -11.69
CA LYS A 28 7.61 -2.05 -11.27
C LYS A 28 7.75 -1.84 -9.78
N TRP A 29 6.87 -1.03 -9.19
CA TRP A 29 6.86 -0.81 -7.75
C TRP A 29 6.54 -2.09 -6.98
N GLU A 30 5.50 -2.82 -7.39
CA GLU A 30 5.10 -4.09 -6.77
C GLU A 30 6.21 -5.15 -6.84
N GLU A 31 6.89 -5.25 -7.99
CA GLU A 31 8.04 -6.14 -8.15
C GLU A 31 9.20 -5.75 -7.23
N PHE A 32 9.51 -4.44 -7.15
CA PHE A 32 10.60 -3.92 -6.33
C PHE A 32 10.37 -4.21 -4.83
N VAL A 33 9.14 -4.07 -4.35
CA VAL A 33 8.84 -4.25 -2.91
C VAL A 33 8.55 -5.72 -2.56
N ARG A 34 8.11 -6.57 -3.49
CA ARG A 34 7.71 -7.97 -3.22
C ARG A 34 8.68 -8.76 -2.32
N PRO A 35 10.01 -8.73 -2.52
CA PRO A 35 10.95 -9.47 -1.67
C PRO A 35 10.86 -9.12 -0.18
N GLY A 36 10.54 -7.86 0.14
CA GLY A 36 10.40 -7.39 1.52
C GLY A 36 9.16 -7.93 2.23
N GLY A 37 8.12 -8.33 1.49
CA GLY A 37 6.93 -8.96 2.07
C GLY A 37 7.13 -10.45 2.37
N GLU A 38 7.95 -11.11 1.57
CA GLU A 38 8.19 -12.57 1.60
C GLU A 38 9.42 -12.96 2.44
N SER A 39 10.24 -11.99 2.87
CA SER A 39 11.46 -12.23 3.63
C SER A 39 11.20 -12.83 5.02
N ASP A 40 11.89 -13.92 5.37
CA ASP A 40 11.94 -14.52 6.71
C ASP A 40 13.10 -13.96 7.57
N ALA A 41 13.67 -12.81 7.19
CA ALA A 41 14.82 -12.23 7.88
C ALA A 41 14.50 -11.76 9.32
N VAL A 42 15.55 -11.70 10.15
CA VAL A 42 15.52 -11.14 11.50
C VAL A 42 16.52 -9.98 11.58
N PRO A 43 16.11 -8.76 11.96
CA PRO A 43 14.76 -8.34 12.35
C PRO A 43 13.74 -8.39 11.20
N ILE A 44 12.45 -8.54 11.55
CA ILE A 44 11.37 -8.68 10.56
C ILE A 44 11.30 -7.47 9.62
N HIS A 45 11.15 -7.74 8.33
CA HIS A 45 11.02 -6.67 7.35
C HIS A 45 9.69 -5.93 7.55
N PRO A 46 9.68 -4.58 7.55
CA PRO A 46 8.47 -3.80 7.80
C PRO A 46 7.27 -4.12 6.92
N GLN A 47 7.52 -4.36 5.63
CA GLN A 47 6.46 -4.69 4.69
C GLN A 47 5.75 -5.99 5.05
N ARG A 48 6.50 -7.00 5.53
CA ARG A 48 5.92 -8.27 6.00
C ARG A 48 4.99 -8.05 7.19
N VAL A 49 5.36 -7.17 8.13
CA VAL A 49 4.49 -6.81 9.26
C VAL A 49 3.17 -6.21 8.76
N ILE A 50 3.24 -5.21 7.87
CA ILE A 50 2.03 -4.53 7.36
C ILE A 50 1.15 -5.47 6.53
N GLN A 51 1.74 -6.34 5.71
CA GLN A 51 1.00 -7.32 4.92
C GLN A 51 0.31 -8.36 5.80
N ALA A 52 1.01 -8.87 6.83
CA ALA A 52 0.44 -9.80 7.79
C ALA A 52 -0.75 -9.17 8.53
N LEU A 53 -0.61 -7.93 9.01
CA LEU A 53 -1.71 -7.18 9.63
C LEU A 53 -2.90 -7.02 8.68
N ARG A 54 -2.64 -6.67 7.42
CA ARG A 54 -3.72 -6.47 6.43
C ARG A 54 -4.43 -7.76 6.04
N ALA A 55 -3.72 -8.90 6.06
CA ALA A 55 -4.29 -10.21 5.76
C ALA A 55 -5.32 -10.66 6.79
N VAL A 56 -5.11 -10.31 8.07
CA VAL A 56 -6.02 -10.71 9.17
C VAL A 56 -7.03 -9.63 9.56
N ALA A 57 -6.76 -8.36 9.24
CA ALA A 57 -7.65 -7.27 9.58
C ALA A 57 -8.95 -7.32 8.74
N PRO A 58 -10.13 -7.03 9.34
CA PRO A 58 -11.38 -6.90 8.60
C PRO A 58 -11.39 -5.65 7.72
N ASP A 59 -12.27 -5.61 6.72
CA ASP A 59 -12.33 -4.52 5.73
C ASP A 59 -12.61 -3.14 6.35
N ASP A 60 -13.29 -3.11 7.49
CA ASP A 60 -13.63 -1.95 8.31
C ASP A 60 -12.62 -1.67 9.44
N ALA A 61 -11.49 -2.37 9.49
CA ALA A 61 -10.44 -2.11 10.47
C ALA A 61 -9.90 -0.68 10.35
N ILE A 62 -10.00 0.07 11.44
CA ILE A 62 -9.40 1.40 11.57
C ILE A 62 -7.96 1.24 12.06
N ILE A 63 -7.00 1.76 11.30
CA ILE A 63 -5.59 1.83 11.68
C ILE A 63 -5.21 3.25 12.03
N LEU A 64 -4.45 3.40 13.11
CA LEU A 64 -3.91 4.67 13.58
C LEU A 64 -2.40 4.55 13.75
N PRO A 65 -1.60 4.76 12.69
CA PRO A 65 -0.15 4.86 12.85
C PRO A 65 0.20 6.07 13.72
N ASP A 66 1.07 5.86 14.70
CA ASP A 66 1.69 6.96 15.42
C ASP A 66 2.79 7.62 14.57
N SER A 67 3.29 8.79 14.99
CA SER A 67 4.38 9.48 14.31
C SER A 67 5.72 8.76 14.54
N GLY A 68 6.40 8.39 13.45
CA GLY A 68 7.69 7.70 13.47
C GLY A 68 8.03 7.06 12.12
N VAL A 69 9.10 6.27 12.04
CA VAL A 69 9.45 5.58 10.78
C VAL A 69 8.38 4.55 10.40
N HIS A 70 7.71 3.95 11.38
CA HIS A 70 6.64 2.98 11.17
C HIS A 70 5.41 3.56 10.46
N HIS A 71 5.15 4.86 10.62
CA HIS A 71 4.14 5.57 9.83
C HIS A 71 4.38 5.39 8.33
N ASN A 72 5.63 5.50 7.87
CA ASN A 72 5.96 5.41 6.44
C ASN A 72 5.70 4.00 5.91
N TRP A 73 5.83 2.97 6.75
CA TRP A 73 5.47 1.60 6.37
C TRP A 73 3.97 1.45 6.13
N VAL A 74 3.15 2.07 6.98
CA VAL A 74 1.70 2.10 6.79
C VAL A 74 1.35 2.85 5.51
N VAL A 75 1.92 4.04 5.28
CA VAL A 75 1.66 4.82 4.05
C VAL A 75 2.08 4.07 2.78
N GLN A 76 3.19 3.33 2.81
CA GLN A 76 3.68 2.61 1.64
C GLN A 76 2.93 1.30 1.37
N PHE A 77 2.59 0.55 2.42
CA PHE A 77 2.17 -0.85 2.27
C PHE A 77 0.74 -1.14 2.71
N TRP A 78 0.10 -0.28 3.52
CA TRP A 78 -1.27 -0.52 3.97
C TRP A 78 -2.27 -0.23 2.85
N LYS A 79 -2.93 -1.27 2.35
CA LYS A 79 -4.00 -1.16 1.35
C LYS A 79 -5.33 -0.91 2.05
N ALA A 80 -5.68 0.36 2.27
CA ALA A 80 -6.97 0.74 2.82
C ALA A 80 -8.12 0.27 1.90
N ARG A 81 -9.13 -0.38 2.48
CA ARG A 81 -10.29 -0.93 1.75
C ARG A 81 -11.54 -0.06 1.87
N ARG A 82 -11.57 0.88 2.83
CA ARG A 82 -12.68 1.79 3.09
C ARG A 82 -12.18 3.20 3.37
N PRO A 83 -12.99 4.25 3.08
CA PRO A 83 -12.69 5.60 3.51
C PRO A 83 -12.71 5.69 5.04
N GLN A 84 -12.00 6.68 5.61
CA GLN A 84 -11.96 6.96 7.06
C GLN A 84 -11.42 5.82 7.94
N THR A 85 -10.72 4.83 7.39
CA THR A 85 -10.11 3.74 8.16
C THR A 85 -8.60 3.89 8.38
N VAL A 86 -8.00 5.00 7.96
CA VAL A 86 -6.59 5.33 8.23
C VAL A 86 -6.57 6.73 8.84
N LEU A 87 -6.43 6.80 10.16
CA LEU A 87 -6.45 8.07 10.89
C LEU A 87 -5.03 8.44 11.31
N ASN A 88 -4.64 9.68 11.05
CA ASN A 88 -3.25 10.12 11.15
C ASN A 88 -3.20 11.63 11.47
N THR A 89 -2.13 12.08 12.13
CA THR A 89 -1.95 13.51 12.49
C THR A 89 -1.30 14.35 11.39
N TRP A 90 -0.88 13.72 10.30
CA TRP A 90 -0.34 14.30 9.07
C TRP A 90 0.58 15.51 9.29
N GLY A 91 0.02 16.73 9.29
CA GLY A 91 0.77 17.99 9.37
C GLY A 91 1.40 18.26 10.73
N PHE A 92 0.66 18.09 11.83
CA PHE A 92 1.21 18.35 13.17
C PHE A 92 2.12 17.21 13.64
N SER A 93 1.88 15.99 13.13
CA SER A 93 2.70 14.80 13.40
C SER A 93 2.99 14.59 14.90
N ALA A 94 1.96 14.74 15.75
CA ALA A 94 2.08 14.52 17.18
C ALA A 94 2.36 13.05 17.51
N MET A 95 3.51 12.80 18.13
CA MET A 95 3.81 11.51 18.75
C MET A 95 2.88 11.24 19.94
N GLY A 96 2.39 10.01 20.05
CA GLY A 96 1.42 9.58 21.06
C GLY A 96 -0.04 9.61 20.57
N PHE A 97 -0.29 10.09 19.34
CA PHE A 97 -1.63 10.10 18.77
C PHE A 97 -2.21 8.71 18.58
N GLY A 98 -1.39 7.70 18.23
CA GLY A 98 -1.91 6.37 17.92
C GLY A 98 -2.66 5.76 19.12
N VAL A 99 -2.09 5.94 20.32
CA VAL A 99 -2.66 5.40 21.57
C VAL A 99 -3.91 6.17 22.03
N ALA A 100 -3.88 7.50 21.98
CA ALA A 100 -5.05 8.30 22.37
C ALA A 100 -6.17 8.24 21.32
N GLY A 101 -5.81 8.30 20.04
CA GLY A 101 -6.72 8.33 18.92
C GLY A 101 -7.52 7.04 18.75
N VAL A 102 -6.92 5.87 19.04
CA VAL A 102 -7.64 4.59 18.90
C VAL A 102 -8.82 4.48 19.88
N LEU A 103 -8.70 5.08 21.07
CA LEU A 103 -9.80 5.14 22.03
C LEU A 103 -10.96 5.98 21.49
N GLY A 104 -10.66 7.14 20.90
CA GLY A 104 -11.66 7.98 20.24
C GLY A 104 -12.32 7.28 19.05
N ALA A 105 -11.52 6.62 18.21
CA ALA A 105 -12.02 5.86 17.06
C ALA A 105 -12.90 4.67 17.46
N LYS A 106 -12.65 4.06 18.62
CA LYS A 106 -13.46 2.95 19.15
C LYS A 106 -14.78 3.42 19.79
N LEU A 107 -14.80 4.66 20.28
CA LEU A 107 -15.98 5.25 20.93
C LEU A 107 -17.01 5.76 19.92
N ALA A 108 -16.55 6.27 18.77
CA ALA A 108 -17.39 6.76 17.68
C ALA A 108 -18.11 5.62 16.95
#